data_AF-A0A7L3GRA5-F1
#
_entry.id   AF-A0A7L3GRA5-F1
#
_cell.length_a   1.000
_cell.length_b   1.000
_cell.length_c   1.000
_cell.angle_alpha   90.00
_cell.angle_beta   90.00
_cell.angle_gamma   90.00
#
_symmetry.space_group_name_H-M   'P 1'
#
loop_
_entity.id
_entity.type
_entity.pdbx_description
1 polymer ?
#
loop_
_entity_poly.entity_id
_entity_poly.type
_entity_poly.pdbx_seq_one_letter_code
_entity_poly.pdbx_strand_id
1 'polypeptide(L)'
;QATVAAFAASEGHSHPRVVELPKTDEGLGFNVMGGKEQNSPIYISRIIPGGVAERHGGLKRGDQLLSVNGVSVEGEHHEKAVELLKAAKDSVKLVVRYTPKVLEEMEARFEKLRTARRRQQQQLLIQQQQQQ
;
A
#
# COMPACT_ATOMS: atom_id res chain seq x y z
N GLN A 1 35.70 7.71 -7.71
CA GLN A 1 35.00 6.63 -6.98
C GLN A 1 34.26 7.29 -5.83
N ALA A 2 32.93 7.34 -5.86
CA ALA A 2 32.12 7.96 -4.82
C ALA A 2 31.54 6.87 -3.91
N THR A 3 31.90 6.91 -2.65
CA THR A 3 31.59 5.88 -1.65
C THR A 3 30.12 5.98 -1.24
N VAL A 4 29.38 4.90 -1.47
CA VAL A 4 27.92 4.72 -1.31
C VAL A 4 27.40 4.68 0.14
N ALA A 5 28.15 5.16 1.13
CA ALA A 5 27.84 4.88 2.54
C ALA A 5 27.35 6.07 3.39
N ALA A 6 27.30 7.30 2.87
CA ALA A 6 27.18 8.49 3.73
C ALA A 6 25.77 9.15 3.83
N PHE A 7 24.68 8.50 3.36
CA PHE A 7 23.31 9.05 3.51
C PHE A 7 22.46 8.33 4.57
N ALA A 8 23.08 7.55 5.45
CA ALA A 8 22.41 6.87 6.54
C ALA A 8 22.53 7.66 7.86
N ALA A 9 21.97 8.87 7.94
CA ALA A 9 21.72 9.54 9.23
C ALA A 9 20.88 10.81 9.07
N SER A 10 19.55 10.67 8.94
CA SER A 10 18.58 11.65 9.45
C SER A 10 17.18 11.05 9.38
N GLU A 11 16.74 10.49 10.51
CA GLU A 11 15.41 10.69 11.10
C GLU A 11 14.20 10.76 10.14
N GLY A 12 13.39 9.69 10.11
CA GLY A 12 12.07 9.64 9.47
C GLY A 12 12.13 9.52 7.95
N HIS A 13 12.11 8.30 7.41
CA HIS A 13 12.43 7.98 6.01
C HIS A 13 11.52 8.66 4.95
N SER A 14 11.76 9.95 4.71
CA SER A 14 11.14 10.80 3.70
C SER A 14 11.66 10.52 2.27
N HIS A 15 12.73 9.75 2.15
CA HIS A 15 13.39 9.42 0.88
C HIS A 15 13.00 8.03 0.36
N PRO A 16 12.87 7.85 -0.97
CA PRO A 16 12.69 6.54 -1.58
C PRO A 16 13.83 5.58 -1.19
N ARG A 17 13.46 4.34 -0.86
CA ARG A 17 14.40 3.25 -0.58
C ARG A 17 14.05 2.01 -1.38
N VAL A 18 15.06 1.22 -1.68
CA VAL A 18 14.91 -0.07 -2.36
C VAL A 18 14.76 -1.17 -1.31
N VAL A 19 13.78 -2.04 -1.49
CA VAL A 19 13.58 -3.22 -0.66
C VAL A 19 13.44 -4.42 -1.58
N GLU A 20 14.31 -5.40 -1.43
CA GLU A 20 14.21 -6.66 -2.16
C GLU A 20 13.69 -7.74 -1.24
N LEU A 21 12.63 -8.42 -1.65
CA LEU A 21 12.01 -9.49 -0.86
C LEU A 21 12.04 -10.79 -1.65
N PRO A 22 12.42 -11.91 -1.02
CA PRO A 22 12.23 -13.21 -1.63
C PRO A 22 10.75 -13.48 -1.77
N LYS A 23 10.35 -14.11 -2.87
CA LYS A 23 9.00 -14.60 -3.04
C LYS A 23 8.92 -16.04 -2.54
N THR A 24 7.89 -16.31 -1.75
CA THR A 24 7.64 -17.65 -1.19
C THR A 24 6.26 -18.12 -1.65
N ASP A 25 5.96 -19.41 -1.43
CA ASP A 25 4.64 -19.98 -1.73
C ASP A 25 3.51 -19.31 -0.91
N GLU A 26 3.84 -18.73 0.24
CA GLU A 26 2.94 -17.92 1.10
C GLU A 26 2.75 -16.48 0.57
N GLY A 27 3.47 -16.11 -0.49
CA GLY A 27 3.49 -14.77 -1.07
C GLY A 27 4.54 -13.86 -0.42
N LEU A 28 4.24 -12.56 -0.37
CA LEU A 28 5.17 -11.52 0.07
C LEU A 28 4.94 -11.03 1.51
N GLY A 29 3.82 -11.41 2.13
CA GLY A 29 3.55 -11.08 3.53
C GLY A 29 3.08 -9.63 3.80
N PHE A 30 2.45 -8.96 2.83
CA PHE A 30 1.88 -7.62 3.03
C PHE A 30 0.64 -7.38 2.16
N ASN A 31 -0.17 -6.40 2.54
CA ASN A 31 -1.34 -5.96 1.77
C ASN A 31 -1.11 -4.57 1.21
N VAL A 32 -1.63 -4.35 0.01
CA VAL A 32 -1.66 -3.03 -0.63
C VAL A 32 -3.09 -2.44 -0.64
N MET A 33 -3.19 -1.12 -0.69
CA MET A 33 -4.45 -0.38 -0.89
C MET A 33 -4.21 0.86 -1.76
N GLY A 34 -5.30 1.52 -2.14
CA GLY A 34 -5.25 2.64 -3.09
C GLY A 34 -5.11 2.15 -4.53
N GLY A 35 -4.83 3.08 -5.44
CA GLY A 35 -4.88 2.87 -6.88
C GLY A 35 -5.57 4.05 -7.58
N LYS A 36 -5.28 4.21 -8.87
CA LYS A 36 -5.84 5.28 -9.72
C LYS A 36 -7.37 5.35 -9.66
N GLU A 37 -8.04 4.21 -9.61
CA GLU A 37 -9.50 4.12 -9.52
C GLU A 37 -10.09 4.73 -8.24
N GLN A 38 -9.26 4.90 -7.20
CA GLN A 38 -9.60 5.54 -5.94
C GLN A 38 -9.01 6.96 -5.83
N ASN A 39 -8.45 7.51 -6.92
CA ASN A 39 -7.70 8.77 -6.94
C ASN A 39 -6.67 8.84 -5.80
N SER A 40 -5.94 7.75 -5.60
CA SER A 40 -5.05 7.55 -4.45
C SER A 40 -3.79 6.78 -4.85
N PRO A 41 -2.60 7.11 -4.33
CA PRO A 41 -1.40 6.30 -4.57
C PRO A 41 -1.52 4.90 -3.96
N ILE A 42 -0.61 4.01 -4.35
CA ILE A 42 -0.59 2.64 -3.84
C ILE A 42 0.24 2.60 -2.56
N TYR A 43 -0.35 2.07 -1.49
CA TYR A 43 0.25 2.01 -0.16
C TYR A 43 0.24 0.61 0.43
N ILE A 44 1.25 0.32 1.24
CA ILE A 44 1.27 -0.85 2.12
C ILE A 44 0.40 -0.55 3.34
N SER A 45 -0.79 -1.16 3.36
CA SER A 45 -1.79 -0.97 4.41
C SER A 45 -1.56 -1.86 5.62
N ARG A 46 -0.93 -3.02 5.41
CA ARG A 46 -0.70 -4.03 6.44
C ARG A 46 0.54 -4.84 6.13
N ILE A 47 1.33 -5.12 7.16
CA ILE A 47 2.34 -6.18 7.17
C ILE A 47 1.72 -7.39 7.87
N ILE A 48 1.87 -8.58 7.28
CA ILE A 48 1.32 -9.83 7.82
C ILE A 48 2.29 -10.34 8.90
N PRO A 49 1.82 -10.56 10.15
CA PRO A 49 2.65 -11.13 11.20
C PRO A 49 3.21 -12.51 10.83
N GLY A 50 4.49 -12.74 11.08
CA GLY A 50 5.23 -13.94 10.66
C GLY A 50 5.50 -14.02 9.15
N GLY A 51 4.99 -13.09 8.35
CA GLY A 51 5.15 -13.06 6.90
C GLY A 51 6.56 -12.69 6.45
N VAL A 52 6.84 -12.87 5.15
CA VAL A 52 8.15 -12.56 4.56
C VAL A 52 8.53 -11.09 4.75
N ALA A 53 7.61 -10.15 4.50
CA ALA A 53 7.86 -8.72 4.68
C ALA A 53 8.20 -8.34 6.13
N GLU A 54 7.56 -8.97 7.13
CA GLU A 54 7.87 -8.73 8.53
C GLU A 54 9.24 -9.28 8.90
N ARG A 55 9.51 -10.55 8.55
CA ARG A 55 10.81 -11.21 8.82
C ARG A 55 11.99 -10.50 8.17
N HIS A 56 11.78 -9.93 6.98
CA HIS A 56 12.81 -9.15 6.29
C HIS A 56 13.03 -7.76 6.94
N GLY A 57 12.00 -7.17 7.57
CA GLY A 57 12.09 -5.88 8.28
C GLY A 57 12.25 -4.63 7.40
N GLY A 58 12.42 -4.81 6.08
CA GLY A 58 12.61 -3.70 5.13
C GLY A 58 11.33 -2.91 4.78
N LEU A 59 10.15 -3.50 4.97
CA LEU A 59 8.84 -2.87 4.70
C LEU A 59 8.12 -2.52 6.00
N LYS A 60 7.32 -1.44 5.94
CA LYS A 60 6.49 -0.97 7.05
C LYS A 60 5.12 -0.55 6.54
N ARG A 61 4.11 -0.67 7.40
CA ARG A 61 2.80 -0.03 7.17
C ARG A 61 3.02 1.47 6.98
N GLY A 62 2.40 2.06 5.96
CA GLY A 62 2.58 3.47 5.63
C GLY A 62 3.62 3.73 4.56
N ASP A 63 4.27 2.69 4.02
CA ASP A 63 5.07 2.82 2.82
C ASP A 63 4.19 3.03 1.59
N GLN A 64 4.47 4.09 0.84
CA GLN A 64 3.99 4.26 -0.52
C GLN A 64 4.82 3.40 -1.45
N LEU A 65 4.17 2.62 -2.32
CA LEU A 65 4.82 1.86 -3.37
C LEU A 65 5.02 2.74 -4.61
N LEU A 66 6.26 2.91 -5.04
CA LEU A 66 6.64 3.73 -6.18
C LEU A 66 6.92 2.89 -7.42
N SER A 67 7.60 1.75 -7.26
CA SER A 67 7.88 0.83 -8.38
C SER A 67 8.00 -0.62 -7.94
N VAL A 68 7.72 -1.54 -8.85
CA VAL A 68 7.89 -2.99 -8.70
C VAL A 68 8.76 -3.51 -9.85
N ASN A 69 9.88 -4.16 -9.52
CA ASN A 69 10.84 -4.72 -10.49
C ASN A 69 11.29 -3.70 -11.56
N GLY A 70 11.45 -2.42 -11.16
CA GLY A 70 11.83 -1.33 -12.05
C GLY A 70 10.69 -0.70 -12.86
N VAL A 71 9.47 -1.23 -12.77
CA VAL A 71 8.28 -0.65 -13.39
C VAL A 71 7.60 0.29 -12.39
N SER A 72 7.45 1.56 -12.75
CA SER A 72 6.71 2.52 -11.92
C SER A 72 5.24 2.13 -11.79
N VAL A 73 4.71 2.26 -10.58
CA VAL A 73 3.29 2.07 -10.27
C VAL A 73 2.64 3.35 -9.74
N GLU A 74 3.34 4.47 -9.83
CA GLU A 74 2.81 5.77 -9.45
C GLU A 74 1.70 6.20 -10.41
N GLY A 75 0.50 6.44 -9.87
CA GLY A 75 -0.67 6.82 -10.69
C GLY A 75 -1.28 5.67 -11.49
N GLU A 76 -0.85 4.43 -11.24
CA GLU A 76 -1.41 3.23 -11.86
C GLU A 76 -2.60 2.67 -11.08
N HIS A 77 -3.36 1.81 -11.76
CA HIS A 77 -4.45 1.07 -11.13
C HIS A 77 -3.95 0.07 -10.10
N HIS A 78 -4.76 -0.19 -9.08
CA HIS A 78 -4.45 -1.17 -8.04
C HIS A 78 -4.07 -2.54 -8.64
N GLU A 79 -4.86 -2.99 -9.61
CA GLU A 79 -4.69 -4.28 -10.28
C GLU A 79 -3.31 -4.40 -10.93
N LYS A 80 -2.81 -3.33 -11.56
CA LYS A 80 -1.51 -3.34 -12.23
C LYS A 80 -0.37 -3.60 -11.26
N ALA A 81 -0.39 -2.99 -10.08
CA ALA A 81 0.63 -3.25 -9.06
C ALA A 81 0.55 -4.69 -8.55
N VAL A 82 -0.66 -5.21 -8.33
CA VAL A 82 -0.87 -6.59 -7.90
C VAL A 82 -0.36 -7.58 -8.95
N GLU A 83 -0.61 -7.33 -10.24
CA GLU A 83 -0.08 -8.14 -11.34
C GLU A 83 1.45 -8.17 -11.33
N LEU A 84 2.11 -7.01 -11.18
CA LEU A 84 3.58 -6.95 -11.13
C LEU A 84 4.15 -7.71 -9.94
N LEU A 85 3.53 -7.59 -8.76
CA LEU A 85 3.92 -8.35 -7.55
C LEU A 85 3.71 -9.87 -7.74
N LYS A 86 2.63 -10.26 -8.44
CA LYS A 86 2.33 -11.66 -8.75
C LYS A 86 3.22 -12.23 -9.86
N ALA A 87 3.66 -11.42 -10.82
CA ALA A 87 4.52 -11.83 -11.92
C ALA A 87 5.98 -12.10 -11.49
N ALA A 88 6.42 -11.54 -10.37
CA ALA A 88 7.72 -11.87 -9.77
C ALA A 88 7.82 -13.39 -9.49
N LYS A 89 8.97 -14.00 -9.75
CA LYS A 89 9.21 -15.44 -9.49
C LYS A 89 10.04 -15.66 -8.24
N ASP A 90 11.30 -15.24 -8.24
CA ASP A 90 12.26 -15.55 -7.17
C ASP A 90 12.34 -14.44 -6.12
N SER A 91 12.51 -13.20 -6.57
CA SER A 91 12.50 -12.01 -5.71
C SER A 91 11.68 -10.89 -6.34
N VAL A 92 11.27 -9.94 -5.50
CA VAL A 92 10.65 -8.71 -5.94
C VAL A 92 11.44 -7.52 -5.40
N LYS A 93 11.83 -6.63 -6.30
CA LYS A 93 12.51 -5.38 -5.98
C LYS A 93 11.47 -4.26 -5.94
N LEU A 94 11.24 -3.72 -4.76
CA LEU A 94 10.31 -2.64 -4.52
C LEU A 94 11.08 -1.34 -4.31
N VAL A 95 10.53 -0.24 -4.81
CA VAL A 95 10.95 1.11 -4.39
C VAL A 95 9.81 1.70 -3.59
N VAL A 96 10.09 2.07 -2.34
CA VAL A 96 9.08 2.53 -1.38
C VAL A 96 9.49 3.82 -0.69
N ARG A 97 8.52 4.61 -0.26
CA ARG A 97 8.74 5.84 0.52
C ARG A 97 7.84 5.86 1.75
N TYR A 98 8.41 6.05 2.92
CA TYR A 98 7.66 5.99 4.17
C TYR A 98 6.87 7.28 4.39
N THR A 99 5.54 7.21 4.27
CA THR A 99 4.62 8.34 4.41
C THR A 99 3.37 7.93 5.21
N PRO A 100 3.53 7.55 6.50
CA PRO A 100 2.44 6.98 7.31
C PRO A 100 1.27 7.94 7.50
N LYS A 101 1.54 9.26 7.65
CA LYS A 101 0.49 10.28 7.81
C LYS A 101 -0.48 10.31 6.63
N VAL A 102 0.04 10.17 5.41
CA VAL A 102 -0.78 10.16 4.19
C VAL A 102 -1.65 8.90 4.15
N LEU A 103 -1.12 7.75 4.57
CA LEU A 103 -1.91 6.53 4.70
C LEU A 103 -3.06 6.71 5.71
N GLU A 104 -2.78 7.28 6.88
CA GLU A 104 -3.79 7.52 7.93
C GLU A 104 -4.90 8.46 7.44
N GLU A 105 -4.54 9.57 6.78
CA GLU A 105 -5.49 10.50 6.16
C GLU A 105 -6.35 9.81 5.09
N MET A 106 -5.73 8.95 4.27
CA MET A 106 -6.40 8.19 3.22
C MET A 106 -7.37 7.15 3.79
N GLU A 107 -6.97 6.38 4.81
CA GLU A 107 -7.83 5.43 5.52
C GLU A 107 -9.04 6.15 6.16
N ALA A 108 -8.81 7.28 6.82
CA ALA A 108 -9.87 8.08 7.40
C ALA A 108 -10.85 8.60 6.33
N ARG A 109 -10.36 9.01 5.16
CA ARG A 109 -11.21 9.41 4.02
C ARG A 109 -12.07 8.26 3.53
N PHE A 110 -11.49 7.06 3.34
CA PHE A 110 -12.26 5.90 2.90
C PHE A 110 -13.30 5.48 3.93
N GLU A 111 -12.98 5.54 5.22
CA GLU A 111 -13.94 5.20 6.29
C GLU A 111 -15.10 6.19 6.35
N LYS A 112 -14.83 7.50 6.19
CA LYS A 112 -15.89 8.52 6.08
C LYS A 112 -16.83 8.25 4.90
N LEU A 113 -16.28 7.90 3.73
CA LEU A 113 -17.09 7.58 2.55
C LEU A 113 -17.94 6.31 2.76
N ARG A 114 -17.33 5.26 3.33
CA ARG A 114 -18.02 4.00 3.63
C ARG A 114 -19.15 4.18 4.64
N THR A 115 -18.90 4.92 5.72
CA THR A 115 -19.91 5.21 6.74
C THR A 115 -21.04 6.08 6.20
N ALA A 116 -20.74 7.12 5.41
CA ALA A 116 -21.75 7.94 4.75
C ALA A 116 -22.64 7.12 3.81
N ARG A 117 -22.05 6.28 2.96
CA ARG A 117 -22.77 5.39 2.05
C ARG A 117 -23.67 4.40 2.80
N ARG A 118 -23.17 3.81 3.89
CA ARG A 118 -23.93 2.88 4.73
C ARG A 118 -25.13 3.56 5.38
N ARG A 119 -24.94 4.78 5.91
CA ARG A 119 -26.03 5.58 6.50
C ARG A 119 -27.10 5.94 5.48
N GLN A 120 -26.69 6.42 4.30
CA GLN A 120 -27.60 6.75 3.23
C GLN A 120 -28.42 5.54 2.78
N GLN A 121 -27.77 4.38 2.59
CA GLN A 121 -28.46 3.15 2.21
C GLN A 121 -29.46 2.67 3.29
N GLN A 122 -29.09 2.77 4.56
CA GLN A 122 -29.99 2.43 5.67
C GLN A 122 -31.20 3.38 5.74
N GLN A 123 -31.01 4.69 5.52
CA GLN A 123 -32.09 5.66 5.48
C GLN A 123 -33.08 5.37 4.34
N LEU A 124 -32.58 5.02 3.15
CA LEU A 124 -33.43 4.65 2.01
C LEU A 124 -34.27 3.40 2.29
N LEU A 125 -33.71 2.40 2.97
CA LEU A 125 -34.45 1.20 3.37
C LEU A 125 -35.55 1.51 4.39
N ILE A 126 -35.25 2.35 5.38
CA ILE A 126 -36.24 2.78 6.39
C ILE A 126 -37.38 3.56 5.70
N GLN A 127 -37.05 4.45 4.77
CA GLN A 127 -38.04 5.24 4.04
C GLN A 127 -38.96 4.37 3.17
N GLN A 128 -38.41 3.35 2.50
CA GLN A 128 -39.21 2.40 1.71
C GLN A 128 -40.17 1.58 2.58
N GLN A 129 -39.77 1.19 3.79
CA GLN A 129 -40.64 0.44 4.70
C GLN A 129 -41.78 1.29 5.27
N GLN A 130 -41.62 2.61 5.39
CA GLN A 130 -42.67 3.50 5.89
C GLN A 130 -43.70 3.90 4.81
N GLN A 131 -43.42 3.63 3.55
CA GLN A 131 -44.31 3.93 2.42
C GLN A 131 -45.16 2.72 1.96
N GLN A 132 -45.01 1.57 2.64
CA GLN A 132 -45.86 0.37 2.47
C GLN A 132 -46.72 0.17 3.71
#